data_AF-A0A1Q6YH79-F1
#
_entry.id   AF-A0A1Q6YH79-F1
#
_cell.length_a   1.000
_cell.length_b   1.000
_cell.length_c   1.000
_cell.angle_alpha   90.00
_cell.angle_beta   90.00
_cell.angle_gamma   90.00
#
_symmetry.space_group_name_H-M   'P 1'
#
loop_
_entity.id
_entity.type
_entity.pdbx_description
1 polymer ?
#
loop_
_entity_poly.entity_id
_entity_poly.type
_entity_poly.pdbx_seq_one_letter_code
_entity_poly.pdbx_strand_id
1 'polypeptide(L)'
;MYFLFPVLSYVLFSPHLALCQDSGSEGTLLRGDKAEISVTVRDSSGEAISVPATVKIFKEGMPTDQKEASHGRAFFILRSLGDYTVAVNATGYKPAQKEVSVPVAVKAEVDVYLQKESAFGGNTGIPGRPLLAPKAKEALDKGLQALGDNKPKEAEKFVEEAAKLAPGHPDVLYVQGVLYLSLHNWAQAQGVLEKASQLEPNNARVLAALGMALTDQGKYDEAIPPLEKSLQMQTGGWETHWALGKSYYYRQQYDQALKTSQQALAESNGKAPQIDLLVAQSLTAVGRYDDAAQTLREFLKSHGDRPEAATARRWLDGLVKNGKIRRE
;
A
#
# COMPACT_ATOMS: atom_id res chain seq x y z
N MET A 1 38.80 61.66 -36.19
CA MET A 1 38.95 61.78 -37.65
C MET A 1 38.72 60.38 -38.22
N TYR A 2 37.47 59.96 -38.41
CA TYR A 2 36.61 60.12 -39.60
C TYR A 2 37.06 59.31 -40.84
N PHE A 3 36.13 58.45 -41.28
CA PHE A 3 35.91 57.90 -42.64
C PHE A 3 37.00 56.96 -43.20
N LEU A 4 36.71 55.89 -43.95
CA LEU A 4 35.82 55.80 -45.11
C LEU A 4 35.33 54.36 -45.38
N PHE A 5 34.11 54.28 -45.93
CA PHE A 5 33.52 53.16 -46.67
C PHE A 5 34.26 52.90 -48.00
N PRO A 6 33.99 51.75 -48.65
CA PRO A 6 33.11 51.82 -49.83
C PRO A 6 32.04 50.72 -49.92
N VAL A 7 31.00 51.07 -50.68
CA VAL A 7 29.82 50.31 -51.11
C VAL A 7 30.10 49.73 -52.52
N LEU A 8 29.61 48.55 -52.92
CA LEU A 8 28.43 48.23 -53.77
C LEU A 8 28.85 46.95 -54.55
N SER A 9 28.10 45.86 -54.79
CA SER A 9 26.85 45.73 -55.56
C SER A 9 26.29 44.28 -55.49
N TYR A 10 24.98 44.19 -55.73
CA TYR A 10 24.04 43.05 -55.78
C TYR A 10 24.39 41.87 -56.72
N VAL A 11 23.89 40.64 -56.45
CA VAL A 11 22.78 39.94 -57.16
C VAL A 11 22.22 38.77 -56.30
N LEU A 12 20.91 38.57 -56.43
CA LEU A 12 19.93 37.69 -55.75
C LEU A 12 20.20 36.16 -55.85
N PHE A 13 19.69 35.37 -54.87
CA PHE A 13 18.73 34.26 -55.10
C PHE A 13 18.24 33.62 -53.77
N SER A 14 16.96 33.87 -53.47
CA SER A 14 15.92 33.08 -52.78
C SER A 14 16.09 32.46 -51.37
N PRO A 15 14.97 32.30 -50.63
CA PRO A 15 14.93 32.21 -49.17
C PRO A 15 14.74 30.77 -48.67
N HIS A 16 15.12 30.47 -47.43
CA HIS A 16 14.24 29.76 -46.48
C HIS A 16 14.85 29.75 -45.07
N LEU A 17 14.17 30.46 -44.17
CA LEU A 17 14.37 30.40 -42.72
C LEU A 17 13.31 29.45 -42.16
N ALA A 18 13.82 28.44 -41.47
CA ALA A 18 13.25 27.59 -40.42
C ALA A 18 11.73 27.63 -40.16
N LEU A 19 11.12 26.44 -40.19
CA LEU A 19 9.97 26.09 -39.35
C LEU A 19 10.00 24.61 -38.94
N CYS A 20 9.35 24.36 -37.81
CA CYS A 20 9.37 23.19 -36.94
C CYS A 20 8.73 21.88 -37.49
N GLN A 21 8.83 20.86 -36.62
CA GLN A 21 8.03 19.64 -36.47
C GLN A 21 8.42 18.45 -37.37
N ASP A 22 8.90 17.35 -36.80
CA ASP A 22 8.26 16.33 -35.95
C ASP A 22 7.65 15.19 -36.78
N SER A 23 7.92 13.97 -36.32
CA SER A 23 7.37 12.68 -36.76
C SER A 23 7.72 12.14 -38.16
N GLY A 24 7.92 10.81 -38.22
CA GLY A 24 7.72 10.05 -39.45
C GLY A 24 8.90 9.20 -39.90
N SER A 25 9.07 8.07 -39.20
CA SER A 25 9.43 6.75 -39.74
C SER A 25 9.77 6.64 -41.23
N GLU A 26 10.95 6.08 -41.52
CA GLU A 26 11.17 4.80 -42.24
C GLU A 26 12.57 4.81 -42.85
N GLY A 27 13.36 3.78 -42.57
CA GLY A 27 14.72 3.70 -43.09
C GLY A 27 15.57 2.61 -42.44
N THR A 28 15.08 1.39 -42.54
CA THR A 28 15.76 0.11 -42.29
C THR A 28 17.27 0.13 -42.56
N LEU A 29 18.08 -0.33 -41.59
CA LEU A 29 19.33 -1.06 -41.83
C LEU A 29 19.67 -1.89 -40.57
N LEU A 30 19.22 -3.15 -40.58
CA LEU A 30 19.63 -4.22 -39.68
C LEU A 30 21.13 -4.49 -39.85
N ARG A 31 21.93 -4.21 -38.83
CA ARG A 31 23.18 -4.95 -38.57
C ARG A 31 23.67 -4.73 -37.13
N GLY A 32 23.12 -5.50 -36.22
CA GLY A 32 23.73 -5.78 -34.93
C GLY A 32 23.54 -7.27 -34.66
N ASP A 33 24.59 -8.07 -34.82
CA ASP A 33 24.56 -9.54 -34.60
C ASP A 33 24.37 -9.93 -33.12
N LYS A 34 23.68 -9.09 -32.33
CA LYS A 34 23.58 -9.20 -30.88
C LYS A 34 22.11 -9.24 -30.49
N ALA A 35 21.71 -10.36 -29.88
CA ALA A 35 20.43 -10.46 -29.23
C ALA A 35 20.48 -9.74 -27.89
N GLU A 36 19.37 -9.12 -27.48
CA GLU A 36 19.31 -8.34 -26.25
C GLU A 36 18.08 -8.70 -25.42
N ILE A 37 18.20 -8.62 -24.10
CA ILE A 37 17.06 -8.68 -23.18
C ILE A 37 16.95 -7.34 -22.45
N SER A 38 15.79 -6.70 -22.61
CA SER A 38 15.40 -5.50 -21.87
C SER A 38 14.39 -5.90 -20.80
N VAL A 39 14.80 -5.85 -19.53
CA VAL A 39 13.97 -6.22 -18.39
C VAL A 39 13.36 -4.98 -17.77
N THR A 40 12.03 -4.99 -17.59
CA THR A 40 11.31 -4.01 -16.77
C THR A 40 10.71 -4.71 -15.57
N VAL A 41 11.05 -4.22 -14.38
CA VAL A 41 10.59 -4.75 -13.09
C VAL A 41 9.45 -3.87 -12.60
N ARG A 42 8.29 -4.48 -12.38
CA ARG A 42 7.06 -3.80 -11.98
C ARG A 42 6.53 -4.37 -10.68
N ASP A 43 5.78 -3.58 -9.93
CA ASP A 43 5.00 -4.09 -8.81
C ASP A 43 3.65 -4.65 -9.26
N SER A 44 2.83 -5.12 -8.30
CA SER A 44 1.51 -5.69 -8.57
C SER A 44 0.49 -4.70 -9.14
N SER A 45 0.74 -3.38 -9.06
CA SER A 45 -0.08 -2.35 -9.68
C SER A 45 0.27 -2.10 -11.16
N GLY A 46 1.42 -2.63 -11.62
CA GLY A 46 1.92 -2.44 -12.98
C GLY A 46 2.90 -1.26 -13.12
N GLU A 47 3.10 -0.48 -12.07
CA GLU A 47 4.11 0.59 -12.03
C GLU A 47 5.52 0.02 -11.88
N ALA A 48 6.52 0.74 -12.42
CA ALA A 48 7.92 0.36 -12.26
C ALA A 48 8.35 0.53 -10.80
N ILE A 49 9.10 -0.44 -10.27
CA ILE A 49 9.59 -0.34 -8.89
C ILE A 49 10.57 0.84 -8.75
N SER A 50 10.44 1.59 -7.65
CA SER A 50 11.31 2.73 -7.31
C SER A 50 12.56 2.32 -6.53
N VAL A 51 12.55 1.13 -5.92
CA VAL A 51 13.69 0.58 -5.18
C VAL A 51 14.69 -0.11 -6.12
N PRO A 52 16.00 -0.14 -5.78
CA PRO A 52 16.98 -0.90 -6.56
C PRO A 52 16.67 -2.39 -6.57
N ALA A 53 16.84 -3.03 -7.73
CA ALA A 53 16.64 -4.48 -7.90
C ALA A 53 17.83 -5.13 -8.59
N THR A 54 18.22 -6.32 -8.13
CA THR A 54 19.21 -7.17 -8.80
C THR A 54 18.52 -8.05 -9.82
N VAL A 55 18.94 -7.95 -11.09
CA VAL A 55 18.46 -8.78 -12.19
C VAL A 55 19.60 -9.71 -12.64
N LYS A 56 19.34 -11.01 -12.63
CA LYS A 56 20.27 -12.06 -13.04
C LYS A 56 19.70 -12.82 -14.23
N ILE A 57 20.54 -13.09 -15.22
CA ILE A 57 20.18 -13.88 -16.39
C ILE A 57 20.85 -15.26 -16.27
N PHE A 58 20.09 -16.31 -16.54
CA PHE A 58 20.56 -17.69 -16.59
C PHE A 58 20.29 -18.29 -17.96
N LYS A 59 21.16 -19.19 -18.40
CA LYS A 59 20.95 -20.09 -19.54
C LYS A 59 21.29 -21.51 -19.11
N GLU A 60 20.37 -22.45 -19.34
CA GLU A 60 20.53 -23.86 -18.93
C GLU A 60 20.91 -24.01 -17.44
N GLY A 61 20.37 -23.14 -16.58
CA GLY A 61 20.65 -23.12 -15.14
C GLY A 61 21.98 -22.45 -14.73
N MET A 62 22.83 -22.04 -15.67
CA MET A 62 24.08 -21.33 -15.36
C MET A 62 23.91 -19.81 -15.46
N PRO A 63 24.42 -19.03 -14.48
CA PRO A 63 24.35 -17.57 -14.54
C PRO A 63 25.25 -17.03 -15.66
N THR A 64 24.68 -16.20 -16.53
CA THR A 64 25.40 -15.64 -17.69
C THR A 64 25.72 -14.16 -17.53
N ASP A 65 24.89 -13.40 -16.82
CA ASP A 65 25.09 -11.98 -16.55
C ASP A 65 24.26 -11.52 -15.33
N GLN A 66 24.65 -10.42 -14.69
CA GLN A 66 23.95 -9.79 -13.57
C GLN A 66 24.12 -8.27 -13.60
N LYS A 67 23.02 -7.54 -13.43
CA LYS A 67 23.03 -6.08 -13.30
C LYS A 67 22.05 -5.59 -12.24
N GLU A 68 22.31 -4.40 -11.75
CA GLU A 68 21.38 -3.66 -10.90
C GLU A 68 20.47 -2.77 -11.76
N ALA A 69 19.17 -2.83 -11.47
CA ALA A 69 18.13 -2.04 -12.13
C ALA A 69 17.77 -0.85 -11.24
N SER A 70 18.21 0.35 -11.63
CA SER A 70 17.74 1.61 -11.06
C SER A 70 16.43 2.01 -11.74
N HIS A 71 15.38 2.32 -10.96
CA HIS A 71 14.03 2.60 -11.48
C HIS A 71 13.41 1.44 -12.28
N GLY A 72 13.73 0.20 -11.88
CA GLY A 72 13.12 -0.99 -12.43
C GLY A 72 13.49 -1.34 -13.87
N ARG A 73 14.60 -0.84 -14.44
CA ARG A 73 15.04 -1.22 -15.80
C ARG A 73 16.47 -1.74 -15.83
N ALA A 74 16.69 -2.83 -16.58
CA ALA A 74 18.02 -3.38 -16.86
C ALA A 74 18.13 -3.93 -18.28
N PHE A 75 19.32 -3.81 -18.89
CA PHE A 75 19.59 -4.22 -20.27
C PHE A 75 20.76 -5.20 -20.36
N PHE A 76 20.58 -6.29 -21.09
CA PHE A 76 21.56 -7.37 -21.24
C PHE A 76 21.83 -7.66 -22.71
N ILE A 77 23.11 -7.85 -23.04
CA ILE A 77 23.54 -8.29 -24.36
C ILE A 77 23.82 -9.79 -24.28
N LEU A 78 23.13 -10.57 -25.09
CA LEU A 78 23.24 -12.03 -25.07
C LEU A 78 24.41 -12.50 -25.93
N ARG A 79 25.10 -13.52 -25.43
CA ARG A 79 26.21 -14.17 -26.14
C ARG A 79 25.76 -15.21 -27.16
N SER A 80 24.53 -15.71 -27.02
CA SER A 80 23.95 -16.75 -27.88
C SER A 80 22.43 -16.64 -27.92
N LEU A 81 21.79 -17.29 -28.88
CA LEU A 81 20.33 -17.42 -28.93
C LEU A 81 19.85 -18.59 -28.05
N GLY A 82 18.56 -18.64 -27.76
CA GLY A 82 17.93 -19.73 -27.01
C GLY A 82 17.11 -19.25 -25.80
N ASP A 83 16.87 -20.18 -24.88
CA ASP A 83 16.02 -19.94 -23.71
C ASP A 83 16.84 -19.42 -22.54
N TYR A 84 16.30 -18.40 -21.89
CA TYR A 84 16.90 -17.73 -20.75
C TYR A 84 15.90 -17.66 -19.59
N THR A 85 16.42 -17.71 -18.38
CA THR A 85 15.65 -17.39 -17.16
C THR A 85 16.11 -16.05 -16.63
N VAL A 86 15.20 -15.11 -16.52
CA VAL A 86 15.41 -13.81 -15.87
C VAL A 86 14.96 -13.92 -14.42
N ALA A 87 15.88 -13.85 -13.46
CA ALA A 87 15.55 -13.84 -12.04
C ALA A 87 15.77 -12.44 -11.47
N VAL A 88 14.79 -11.95 -10.71
CA VAL A 88 14.79 -10.61 -10.12
C VAL A 88 14.62 -10.70 -8.61
N ASN A 89 15.47 -9.96 -7.90
CA ASN A 89 15.38 -9.81 -6.45
C ASN A 89 15.42 -8.32 -6.08
N ALA A 90 14.49 -7.87 -5.25
CA ALA A 90 14.41 -6.50 -4.79
C ALA A 90 14.02 -6.47 -3.30
N THR A 91 14.61 -5.54 -2.55
CA THR A 91 14.35 -5.41 -1.11
C THR A 91 12.87 -5.10 -0.86
N GLY A 92 12.22 -5.89 0.00
CA GLY A 92 10.79 -5.74 0.31
C GLY A 92 9.84 -6.42 -0.68
N TYR A 93 10.37 -7.24 -1.59
CA TYR A 93 9.59 -8.01 -2.56
C TYR A 93 10.01 -9.48 -2.56
N LYS A 94 9.06 -10.38 -2.83
CA LYS A 94 9.38 -11.80 -3.07
C LYS A 94 10.20 -11.93 -4.35
N PRO A 95 11.27 -12.74 -4.38
CA PRO A 95 11.99 -13.03 -5.61
C PRO A 95 11.05 -13.61 -6.68
N ALA A 96 11.23 -13.18 -7.92
CA ALA A 96 10.47 -13.70 -9.06
C ALA A 96 11.41 -14.10 -10.19
N GLN A 97 10.95 -15.03 -11.03
CA GLN A 97 11.67 -15.42 -12.23
C GLN A 97 10.72 -15.59 -13.41
N LYS A 98 11.23 -15.34 -14.61
CA LYS A 98 10.47 -15.47 -15.86
C LYS A 98 11.35 -16.06 -16.95
N GLU A 99 10.82 -17.03 -17.67
CA GLU A 99 11.47 -17.61 -18.83
C GLU A 99 11.23 -16.73 -20.07
N VAL A 100 12.27 -16.59 -20.89
CA VAL A 100 12.24 -15.84 -22.14
C VAL A 100 13.02 -16.58 -23.22
N SER A 101 12.34 -16.87 -24.32
CA SER A 101 12.96 -17.47 -25.51
C SER A 101 13.40 -16.38 -26.47
N VAL A 102 14.68 -16.42 -26.87
CA VAL A 102 15.25 -15.48 -27.84
C VAL A 102 15.77 -16.27 -29.05
N PRO A 103 14.87 -16.68 -29.98
CA PRO A 103 15.22 -17.57 -31.09
C PRO A 103 15.91 -16.87 -32.26
N VAL A 104 15.88 -15.53 -32.30
CA VAL A 104 16.51 -14.69 -33.33
C VAL A 104 17.19 -13.49 -32.68
N ALA A 105 18.18 -12.89 -33.36
CA ALA A 105 18.96 -11.77 -32.85
C ALA A 105 18.15 -10.45 -32.86
N VAL A 106 17.20 -10.35 -31.93
CA VAL A 106 16.36 -9.17 -31.72
C VAL A 106 16.40 -8.76 -30.24
N LYS A 107 15.84 -7.58 -29.96
CA LYS A 107 15.57 -7.13 -28.59
C LYS A 107 14.31 -7.82 -28.06
N ALA A 108 14.46 -8.63 -27.02
CA ALA A 108 13.36 -9.21 -26.27
C ALA A 108 13.00 -8.31 -25.08
N GLU A 109 11.73 -7.93 -24.96
CA GLU A 109 11.22 -7.14 -23.83
C GLU A 109 10.54 -8.06 -22.82
N VAL A 110 10.96 -7.95 -21.56
CA VAL A 110 10.52 -8.84 -20.49
C VAL A 110 10.04 -8.03 -19.30
N ASP A 111 8.73 -8.01 -19.09
CA ASP A 111 8.16 -7.52 -17.83
C ASP A 111 8.19 -8.63 -16.76
N VAL A 112 8.78 -8.31 -15.61
CA VAL A 112 8.79 -9.16 -14.41
C VAL A 112 8.02 -8.44 -13.31
N TYR A 113 6.95 -9.07 -12.82
CA TYR A 113 6.10 -8.53 -11.77
C TYR A 113 6.53 -9.07 -10.41
N LEU A 114 6.86 -8.18 -9.49
CA LEU A 114 7.20 -8.50 -8.12
C LEU A 114 6.00 -8.32 -7.21
N GLN A 115 5.82 -9.29 -6.32
CA GLN A 115 4.86 -9.17 -5.21
C GLN A 115 5.58 -8.56 -4.02
N LYS A 116 5.03 -7.49 -3.44
CA LYS A 116 5.52 -6.96 -2.15
C LYS A 116 5.53 -8.11 -1.17
N GLU A 117 6.66 -8.28 -0.49
CA GLU A 117 6.79 -9.33 0.49
C GLU A 117 5.80 -9.02 1.61
N SER A 118 4.80 -9.90 1.77
CA SER A 118 3.89 -9.80 2.90
C SER A 118 4.74 -9.80 4.15
N ALA A 119 4.61 -8.77 4.98
CA ALA A 119 5.45 -8.57 6.15
C ALA A 119 5.28 -9.68 7.23
N PHE A 120 4.54 -10.74 6.92
CA PHE A 120 4.64 -12.02 7.61
C PHE A 120 5.57 -12.98 6.86
N GLY A 121 6.75 -13.17 7.44
CA GLY A 121 7.55 -14.36 7.21
C GLY A 121 8.50 -14.32 6.01
N GLY A 122 9.48 -13.43 6.04
CA GLY A 122 10.66 -13.50 5.19
C GLY A 122 11.89 -13.08 5.98
N ASN A 123 12.99 -13.80 5.82
CA ASN A 123 14.30 -13.53 6.40
C ASN A 123 14.82 -12.19 5.84
N THR A 124 14.35 -11.06 6.37
CA THR A 124 14.72 -9.75 5.87
C THR A 124 15.95 -9.28 6.65
N GLY A 125 16.97 -8.83 5.93
CA GLY A 125 18.26 -8.35 6.45
C GLY A 125 18.17 -7.06 7.26
N ILE A 126 17.21 -6.98 8.19
CA ILE A 126 17.15 -6.01 9.28
C ILE A 126 18.07 -6.54 10.37
N PRO A 127 19.23 -5.90 10.62
CA PRO A 127 20.14 -6.33 11.67
C PRO A 127 19.42 -6.36 13.02
N GLY A 128 19.50 -7.48 13.74
CA GLY A 128 18.94 -7.62 15.09
C GLY A 128 17.51 -8.18 15.20
N ARG A 129 16.84 -8.52 14.10
CA ARG A 129 15.53 -9.18 14.17
C ARG A 129 15.69 -10.66 14.57
N PRO A 130 15.03 -11.15 15.63
CA PRO A 130 15.10 -12.57 16.01
C PRO A 130 14.56 -13.47 14.89
N LEU A 131 15.16 -14.65 14.73
CA LEU A 131 14.75 -15.61 13.70
C LEU A 131 13.61 -16.49 14.24
N LEU A 132 12.49 -16.54 13.51
CA LEU A 132 11.35 -17.37 13.90
C LEU A 132 11.60 -18.83 13.48
N ALA A 133 11.72 -19.74 14.46
CA ALA A 133 11.92 -21.15 14.20
C ALA A 133 10.79 -21.73 13.31
N PRO A 134 11.07 -22.71 12.42
CA PRO A 134 10.07 -23.23 11.48
C PRO A 134 8.75 -23.66 12.12
N LYS A 135 8.81 -24.33 13.28
CA LYS A 135 7.62 -24.74 14.02
C LYS A 135 6.82 -23.56 14.58
N ALA A 136 7.50 -22.52 15.07
CA ALA A 136 6.85 -21.31 15.55
C ALA A 136 6.21 -20.53 14.38
N LYS A 137 6.88 -20.50 13.23
CA LYS A 137 6.34 -19.92 11.99
C LYS A 137 5.08 -20.65 11.53
N GLU A 138 5.11 -21.98 11.50
CA GLU A 138 3.95 -22.78 11.13
C GLU A 138 2.76 -22.54 12.06
N ALA A 139 2.98 -22.50 13.38
CA ALA A 139 1.94 -22.17 14.34
C ALA A 139 1.39 -20.76 14.12
N LEU A 140 2.26 -19.78 13.86
CA LEU A 140 1.86 -18.40 13.59
C LEU A 140 1.02 -18.28 12.32
N ASP A 141 1.42 -18.96 11.24
CA ASP A 141 0.71 -18.97 9.95
C ASP A 141 -0.69 -19.58 10.11
N LYS A 142 -0.84 -20.67 10.87
CA LYS A 142 -2.15 -21.26 11.21
C LYS A 142 -3.00 -20.33 12.05
N GLY A 143 -2.40 -19.62 13.02
CA GLY A 143 -3.10 -18.63 13.83
C GLY A 143 -3.65 -17.47 13.00
N LEU A 144 -2.87 -16.97 12.06
CA LEU A 144 -3.28 -15.93 11.11
C LEU A 144 -4.41 -16.40 10.18
N GLN A 145 -4.30 -17.62 9.65
CA GLN A 145 -5.35 -18.20 8.83
C GLN A 145 -6.66 -18.31 9.61
N ALA A 146 -6.61 -18.80 10.86
CA ALA A 146 -7.79 -18.91 11.70
C ALA A 146 -8.40 -17.54 12.05
N LEU A 147 -7.59 -16.49 12.20
CA LEU A 147 -8.08 -15.11 12.36
C LEU A 147 -8.81 -14.63 11.08
N GLY A 148 -8.24 -14.89 9.90
CA GLY A 148 -8.87 -14.57 8.62
C GLY A 148 -10.18 -15.32 8.38
N ASP A 149 -10.25 -16.58 8.83
CA ASP A 149 -11.45 -17.42 8.77
C ASP A 149 -12.50 -17.07 9.83
N ASN A 150 -12.24 -16.07 10.69
CA ASN A 150 -13.08 -15.68 11.82
C ASN A 150 -13.34 -16.84 12.81
N LYS A 151 -12.31 -17.64 13.10
CA LYS A 151 -12.33 -18.77 14.05
C LYS A 151 -11.48 -18.44 15.29
N PRO A 152 -11.98 -17.62 16.22
CA PRO A 152 -11.16 -17.08 17.31
C PRO A 152 -10.57 -18.14 18.24
N LYS A 153 -11.30 -19.25 18.50
CA LYS A 153 -10.80 -20.35 19.34
C LYS A 153 -9.64 -21.13 18.71
N GLU A 154 -9.69 -21.33 17.40
CA GLU A 154 -8.60 -21.98 16.67
C GLU A 154 -7.39 -21.04 16.60
N ALA A 155 -7.63 -19.75 16.34
CA ALA A 155 -6.60 -18.73 16.35
C ALA A 155 -5.89 -18.67 17.71
N GLU A 156 -6.64 -18.64 18.81
CA GLU A 156 -6.09 -18.64 20.18
C GLU A 156 -5.15 -19.82 20.41
N LYS A 157 -5.57 -21.04 20.08
CA LYS A 157 -4.74 -22.23 20.21
C LYS A 157 -3.39 -22.11 19.49
N PHE A 158 -3.41 -21.70 18.23
CA PHE A 158 -2.19 -21.64 17.42
C PHE A 158 -1.30 -20.45 17.78
N VAL A 159 -1.90 -19.32 18.14
CA VAL A 159 -1.17 -18.14 18.63
C VAL A 159 -0.50 -18.42 19.97
N GLU A 160 -1.16 -19.14 20.88
CA GLU A 160 -0.55 -19.60 22.13
C GLU A 160 0.62 -20.56 21.88
N GLU A 161 0.50 -21.47 20.91
CA GLU A 161 1.60 -22.36 20.54
C GLU A 161 2.79 -21.55 20.01
N ALA A 162 2.57 -20.59 19.11
CA ALA A 162 3.61 -19.70 18.62
C ALA A 162 4.25 -18.87 19.75
N ALA A 163 3.45 -18.37 20.70
CA ALA A 163 3.92 -17.62 21.86
C ALA A 163 4.76 -18.47 22.82
N LYS A 164 4.46 -19.75 22.98
CA LYS A 164 5.28 -20.70 23.76
C LYS A 164 6.62 -20.99 23.08
N LEU A 165 6.63 -21.08 21.75
CA LEU A 165 7.82 -21.43 20.97
C LEU A 165 8.77 -20.23 20.77
N ALA A 166 8.23 -19.02 20.66
CA ALA A 166 9.00 -17.80 20.45
C ALA A 166 8.45 -16.63 21.28
N PRO A 167 8.55 -16.72 22.63
CA PRO A 167 8.04 -15.67 23.51
C PRO A 167 8.81 -14.37 23.27
N GLY A 168 8.08 -13.30 22.95
CA GLY A 168 8.67 -11.99 22.69
C GLY A 168 9.14 -11.74 21.25
N HIS A 169 8.90 -12.67 20.32
CA HIS A 169 9.15 -12.39 18.91
C HIS A 169 8.15 -11.33 18.39
N PRO A 170 8.59 -10.27 17.68
CA PRO A 170 7.72 -9.17 17.26
C PRO A 170 6.48 -9.61 16.47
N ASP A 171 6.65 -10.52 15.50
CA ASP A 171 5.52 -11.04 14.71
C ASP A 171 4.51 -11.82 15.57
N VAL A 172 4.99 -12.56 16.59
CA VAL A 172 4.12 -13.34 17.48
C VAL A 172 3.33 -12.41 18.41
N LEU A 173 4.01 -11.41 18.98
CA LEU A 173 3.37 -10.37 19.80
C LEU A 173 2.32 -9.58 19.00
N TYR A 174 2.61 -9.27 17.74
CA TYR A 174 1.66 -8.61 16.86
C TYR A 174 0.41 -9.46 16.61
N VAL A 175 0.56 -10.73 16.23
CA VAL A 175 -0.59 -11.63 16.00
C VAL A 175 -1.40 -11.85 17.29
N GLN A 176 -0.72 -11.98 18.43
CA GLN A 176 -1.38 -12.04 19.72
C GLN A 176 -2.19 -10.77 20.03
N GLY A 177 -1.66 -9.60 19.69
CA GLY A 177 -2.38 -8.33 19.78
C GLY A 177 -3.62 -8.28 18.90
N VAL A 178 -3.50 -8.74 17.64
CA VAL A 178 -4.64 -8.82 16.70
C VAL A 178 -5.70 -9.79 17.19
N LEU A 179 -5.31 -10.94 17.75
CA LEU A 179 -6.25 -11.87 18.40
C LEU A 179 -6.98 -11.20 19.57
N TYR A 180 -6.27 -10.47 20.44
CA TYR A 180 -6.92 -9.76 21.53
C TYR A 180 -7.85 -8.64 21.05
N LEU A 181 -7.53 -7.97 19.94
CA LEU A 181 -8.45 -7.02 19.30
C LEU A 181 -9.73 -7.73 18.82
N SER A 182 -9.62 -8.88 18.14
CA SER A 182 -10.80 -9.60 17.65
C SER A 182 -11.67 -10.18 18.78
N LEU A 183 -11.07 -10.45 19.93
CA LEU A 183 -11.75 -10.87 21.16
C LEU A 183 -12.26 -9.71 22.03
N HIS A 184 -12.08 -8.45 21.59
CA HIS A 184 -12.42 -7.25 22.37
C HIS A 184 -11.65 -7.10 23.71
N ASN A 185 -10.51 -7.77 23.85
CA ASN A 185 -9.64 -7.73 25.02
C ASN A 185 -8.60 -6.59 24.90
N TRP A 186 -9.08 -5.35 24.83
CA TRP A 186 -8.29 -4.18 24.45
C TRP A 186 -7.06 -3.90 25.33
N ALA A 187 -7.19 -4.10 26.65
CA ALA A 187 -6.09 -3.89 27.58
C ALA A 187 -4.94 -4.90 27.37
N GLN A 188 -5.29 -6.17 27.08
CA GLN A 188 -4.29 -7.19 26.75
C GLN A 188 -3.66 -6.91 25.38
N ALA A 189 -4.47 -6.50 24.40
CA ALA A 189 -3.99 -6.08 23.08
C ALA A 189 -2.97 -4.95 23.21
N GLN A 190 -3.28 -3.88 23.95
CA GLN A 190 -2.35 -2.78 24.22
C GLN A 190 -1.02 -3.30 24.79
N GLY A 191 -1.07 -4.11 25.86
CA GLY A 191 0.14 -4.57 26.53
C GLY A 191 1.09 -5.41 25.66
N VAL A 192 0.56 -6.25 24.75
CA VAL A 192 1.42 -7.01 23.82
C VAL A 192 1.88 -6.17 22.62
N LEU A 193 1.04 -5.25 22.14
CA LEU A 193 1.36 -4.38 21.00
C LEU A 193 2.36 -3.28 21.37
N GLU A 194 2.36 -2.78 22.61
CA GLU A 194 3.40 -1.89 23.13
C GLU A 194 4.77 -2.60 23.19
N LYS A 195 4.80 -3.87 23.60
CA LYS A 195 6.04 -4.65 23.55
C LYS A 195 6.51 -4.85 22.12
N ALA A 196 5.59 -5.15 21.20
CA ALA A 196 5.92 -5.27 19.78
C ALA A 196 6.44 -3.95 19.19
N SER A 197 5.86 -2.81 19.57
CA SER A 197 6.26 -1.49 19.06
C SER A 197 7.61 -1.04 19.63
N GLN A 198 7.97 -1.45 20.85
CA GLN A 198 9.31 -1.23 21.41
C GLN A 198 10.38 -2.00 20.64
N LEU A 199 10.07 -3.23 20.20
CA LEU A 199 11.00 -4.05 19.42
C LEU A 199 11.10 -3.59 17.97
N GLU A 200 9.99 -3.15 17.38
CA GLU A 200 9.92 -2.65 16.01
C GLU A 200 9.22 -1.28 15.94
N PRO A 201 9.91 -0.18 16.29
CA PRO A 201 9.31 1.16 16.39
C PRO A 201 8.73 1.73 15.09
N ASN A 202 9.13 1.15 13.96
CA ASN A 202 8.70 1.52 12.62
C ASN A 202 7.91 0.39 11.95
N ASN A 203 7.32 -0.55 12.70
CA ASN A 203 6.38 -1.50 12.13
C ASN A 203 4.98 -0.87 12.10
N ALA A 204 4.59 -0.38 10.93
CA ALA A 204 3.31 0.28 10.73
C ALA A 204 2.09 -0.56 11.10
N ARG A 205 2.13 -1.89 10.92
CA ARG A 205 1.00 -2.76 11.30
C ARG A 205 0.85 -2.83 12.81
N VAL A 206 1.97 -2.94 13.53
CA VAL A 206 1.99 -2.90 15.00
C VAL A 206 1.46 -1.55 15.49
N LEU A 207 1.90 -0.44 14.88
CA LEU A 207 1.43 0.90 15.23
C LEU A 207 -0.07 1.07 14.97
N ALA A 208 -0.59 0.59 13.83
CA ALA A 208 -2.02 0.60 13.54
C ALA A 208 -2.80 -0.20 14.59
N ALA A 209 -2.39 -1.44 14.87
CA ALA A 209 -3.06 -2.28 15.85
C ALA A 209 -3.03 -1.68 17.25
N LEU A 210 -1.91 -1.08 17.67
CA LEU A 210 -1.80 -0.39 18.95
C LEU A 210 -2.77 0.79 19.01
N GLY A 211 -2.79 1.61 17.96
CA GLY A 211 -3.72 2.73 17.82
C GLY A 211 -5.19 2.31 17.87
N MET A 212 -5.54 1.19 17.22
CA MET A 212 -6.88 0.61 17.29
C MET A 212 -7.23 0.19 18.72
N ALA A 213 -6.33 -0.53 19.41
CA ALA A 213 -6.54 -0.94 20.80
C ALA A 213 -6.73 0.25 21.74
N LEU A 214 -5.99 1.34 21.53
CA LEU A 214 -6.12 2.58 22.32
C LEU A 214 -7.43 3.31 22.00
N THR A 215 -7.81 3.37 20.72
CA THR A 215 -9.08 3.97 20.27
C THR A 215 -10.29 3.29 20.92
N ASP A 216 -10.30 1.95 20.97
CA ASP A 216 -11.42 1.20 21.54
C ASP A 216 -11.44 1.21 23.08
N GLN A 217 -10.33 1.57 23.72
CA GLN A 217 -10.30 1.91 25.15
C GLN A 217 -10.75 3.35 25.44
N GLY A 218 -10.97 4.18 24.41
CA GLY A 218 -11.26 5.60 24.58
C GLY A 218 -10.04 6.48 24.86
N LYS A 219 -8.82 5.94 24.71
CA LYS A 219 -7.55 6.65 24.90
C LYS A 219 -7.15 7.39 23.61
N TYR A 220 -8.00 8.32 23.19
CA TYR A 220 -7.91 8.92 21.85
C TYR A 220 -6.63 9.74 21.63
N ASP A 221 -6.15 10.47 22.64
CA ASP A 221 -4.90 11.23 22.54
C ASP A 221 -3.68 10.32 22.32
N GLU A 222 -3.65 9.16 22.99
CA GLU A 222 -2.59 8.18 22.84
C GLU A 222 -2.70 7.40 21.51
N ALA A 223 -3.92 7.25 20.99
CA ALA A 223 -4.19 6.52 19.75
C ALA A 223 -3.75 7.27 18.49
N ILE A 224 -3.88 8.60 18.45
CA ILE A 224 -3.63 9.41 17.24
C ILE A 224 -2.19 9.24 16.70
N PRO A 225 -1.11 9.46 17.50
CA PRO A 225 0.25 9.40 16.97
C PRO A 225 0.65 8.07 16.29
N PRO A 226 0.38 6.87 16.88
CA PRO A 226 0.72 5.61 16.21
C PRO A 226 -0.14 5.35 14.96
N LEU A 227 -1.41 5.78 14.95
CA LEU A 227 -2.27 5.66 13.76
C LEU A 227 -1.76 6.53 12.60
N GLU A 228 -1.42 7.79 12.86
CA GLU A 228 -0.85 8.68 11.85
C GLU A 228 0.47 8.16 11.30
N LYS A 229 1.36 7.71 12.20
CA LYS A 229 2.66 7.13 11.79
C LYS A 229 2.47 5.88 10.93
N SER A 230 1.50 5.03 11.25
CA SER A 230 1.16 3.86 10.43
C SER A 230 0.71 4.24 9.02
N LEU A 231 -0.18 5.24 8.91
CA LEU A 231 -0.69 5.71 7.61
C LEU A 231 0.38 6.39 6.77
N GLN A 232 1.30 7.14 7.39
CA GLN A 232 2.46 7.72 6.69
C GLN A 232 3.36 6.66 6.05
N MET A 233 3.38 5.44 6.61
CA MET A 233 4.13 4.30 6.10
C MET A 233 3.37 3.47 5.05
N GLN A 234 2.19 3.93 4.61
CA GLN A 234 1.36 3.30 3.58
C GLN A 234 1.01 1.83 3.84
N THR A 235 0.90 1.45 5.12
CA THR A 235 0.66 0.06 5.54
C THR A 235 -0.65 -0.10 6.31
N GLY A 236 -1.44 0.96 6.42
CA GLY A 236 -2.80 0.94 6.94
C GLY A 236 -3.85 0.72 5.84
N GLY A 237 -5.09 0.47 6.28
CA GLY A 237 -6.27 0.38 5.43
C GLY A 237 -7.45 1.13 6.05
N TRP A 238 -8.66 0.85 5.55
CA TRP A 238 -9.88 1.50 6.01
C TRP A 238 -10.08 1.40 7.53
N GLU A 239 -9.63 0.31 8.17
CA GLU A 239 -9.70 0.10 9.62
C GLU A 239 -8.85 1.13 10.39
N THR A 240 -7.68 1.47 9.86
CA THR A 240 -6.76 2.45 10.45
C THR A 240 -7.32 3.86 10.29
N HIS A 241 -7.82 4.21 9.10
CA HIS A 241 -8.53 5.46 8.88
C HIS A 241 -9.78 5.58 9.75
N TRP A 242 -10.54 4.50 9.91
CA TRP A 242 -11.71 4.45 10.78
C TRP A 242 -11.35 4.75 12.24
N ALA A 243 -10.35 4.07 12.79
CA ALA A 243 -9.89 4.28 14.17
C ALA A 243 -9.36 5.71 14.38
N LEU A 244 -8.63 6.24 13.39
CA LEU A 244 -8.09 7.60 13.45
C LEU A 244 -9.21 8.65 13.37
N GLY A 245 -10.17 8.47 12.45
CA GLY A 245 -11.34 9.34 12.34
C GLY A 245 -12.18 9.34 13.62
N LYS A 246 -12.39 8.16 14.23
CA LYS A 246 -13.08 8.02 15.52
C LYS A 246 -12.32 8.75 16.63
N SER A 247 -10.99 8.58 16.69
CA SER A 247 -10.16 9.28 17.67
C SER A 247 -10.22 10.79 17.52
N TYR A 248 -10.13 11.30 16.29
CA TYR A 248 -10.29 12.73 16.01
C TYR A 248 -11.66 13.26 16.41
N TYR A 249 -12.73 12.52 16.13
CA TYR A 249 -14.09 12.92 16.47
C TYR A 249 -14.26 13.13 17.99
N TYR A 250 -13.82 12.16 18.80
CA TYR A 250 -13.92 12.27 20.26
C TYR A 250 -12.96 13.29 20.86
N ARG A 251 -11.91 13.68 20.14
CA ARG A 251 -11.04 14.81 20.47
C ARG A 251 -11.54 16.16 19.92
N GLN A 252 -12.77 16.19 19.39
CA GLN A 252 -13.42 17.38 18.83
C GLN A 252 -12.65 18.00 17.65
N GLN A 253 -11.78 17.23 17.03
CA GLN A 253 -11.03 17.58 15.82
C GLN A 253 -11.87 17.23 14.59
N TYR A 254 -13.03 17.89 14.46
CA TYR A 254 -14.10 17.45 13.56
C TYR A 254 -13.76 17.52 12.07
N ASP A 255 -12.97 18.51 11.65
CA ASP A 255 -12.51 18.59 10.25
C ASP A 255 -11.60 17.43 9.88
N GLN A 256 -10.67 17.07 10.77
CA GLN A 256 -9.79 15.91 10.59
C GLN A 256 -10.60 14.61 10.65
N ALA A 257 -11.54 14.50 11.59
CA ALA A 257 -12.44 13.35 11.70
C ALA A 257 -13.24 13.14 10.41
N LEU A 258 -13.80 14.20 9.83
CA LEU A 258 -14.54 14.14 8.58
C LEU A 258 -13.66 13.67 7.43
N LYS A 259 -12.49 14.31 7.24
CA LYS A 259 -11.56 13.94 6.18
C LYS A 259 -11.13 12.47 6.29
N THR A 260 -10.73 12.05 7.49
CA THR A 260 -10.22 10.69 7.71
C THR A 260 -11.32 9.63 7.64
N SER A 261 -12.52 9.90 8.13
CA SER A 261 -13.66 8.97 8.01
C SER A 261 -14.14 8.82 6.56
N GLN A 262 -14.08 9.87 5.74
CA GLN A 262 -14.34 9.77 4.30
C GLN A 262 -13.31 8.91 3.57
N GLN A 263 -12.03 9.00 3.95
CA GLN A 263 -10.99 8.09 3.43
C GLN A 263 -11.29 6.63 3.80
N ALA A 264 -11.65 6.38 5.07
CA ALA A 264 -12.09 5.06 5.51
C ALA A 264 -13.26 4.54 4.67
N LEU A 265 -14.26 5.38 4.40
CA LEU A 265 -15.45 5.00 3.64
C LEU A 265 -15.07 4.58 2.22
N ALA A 266 -14.26 5.40 1.54
CA ALA A 266 -13.79 5.14 0.18
C ALA A 266 -13.00 3.82 0.07
N GLU A 267 -12.17 3.50 1.06
CA GLU A 267 -11.34 2.27 1.06
C GLU A 267 -12.12 1.01 1.49
N SER A 268 -13.17 1.18 2.31
CA SER A 268 -13.92 0.06 2.87
C SER A 268 -14.69 -0.75 1.80
N ASN A 269 -14.98 -0.15 0.65
CA ASN A 269 -15.77 -0.76 -0.42
C ASN A 269 -17.10 -1.35 0.08
N GLY A 270 -17.76 -0.69 1.05
CA GLY A 270 -19.05 -1.11 1.61
C GLY A 270 -18.98 -2.26 2.63
N LYS A 271 -17.78 -2.72 3.01
CA LYS A 271 -17.61 -3.80 4.00
C LYS A 271 -17.94 -3.38 5.43
N ALA A 272 -17.92 -2.07 5.70
CA ALA A 272 -18.04 -1.52 7.05
C ALA A 272 -19.08 -0.38 7.09
N PRO A 273 -20.38 -0.71 7.14
CA PRO A 273 -21.47 0.28 7.18
C PRO A 273 -21.40 1.25 8.36
N GLN A 274 -20.74 0.85 9.46
CA GLN A 274 -20.52 1.72 10.61
C GLN A 274 -19.73 3.00 10.24
N ILE A 275 -18.97 2.99 9.15
CA ILE A 275 -18.22 4.15 8.65
C ILE A 275 -19.15 5.28 8.23
N ASP A 276 -20.27 4.97 7.57
CA ASP A 276 -21.26 5.96 7.15
C ASP A 276 -21.78 6.76 8.34
N LEU A 277 -21.98 6.11 9.48
CA LEU A 277 -22.42 6.77 10.70
C LEU A 277 -21.38 7.76 11.22
N LEU A 278 -20.09 7.40 11.25
CA LEU A 278 -19.04 8.34 11.68
C LEU A 278 -18.87 9.51 10.70
N VAL A 279 -19.04 9.27 9.40
CA VAL A 279 -19.03 10.34 8.40
C VAL A 279 -20.18 11.31 8.66
N ALA A 280 -21.41 10.80 8.85
CA ALA A 280 -22.55 11.62 9.25
C ALA A 280 -22.29 12.38 10.57
N GLN A 281 -21.50 11.78 11.50
CA GLN A 281 -21.29 12.33 12.86
C GLN A 281 -20.37 13.53 12.73
N SER A 282 -19.31 13.33 11.96
CA SER A 282 -18.35 14.36 11.63
C SER A 282 -19.00 15.48 10.82
N LEU A 283 -19.84 15.17 9.81
CA LEU A 283 -20.60 16.15 9.03
C LEU A 283 -21.51 17.01 9.90
N THR A 284 -22.24 16.40 10.83
CA THR A 284 -23.09 17.11 11.78
C THR A 284 -22.28 18.03 12.67
N ALA A 285 -21.11 17.58 13.15
CA ALA A 285 -20.24 18.34 14.03
C ALA A 285 -19.60 19.55 13.34
N VAL A 286 -19.27 19.45 12.05
CA VAL A 286 -18.80 20.60 11.24
C VAL A 286 -19.94 21.48 10.71
N GLY A 287 -21.20 21.17 11.04
CA GLY A 287 -22.37 21.97 10.66
C GLY A 287 -22.93 21.69 9.25
N ARG A 288 -22.44 20.66 8.56
CA ARG A 288 -22.91 20.24 7.23
C ARG A 288 -24.12 19.31 7.35
N TYR A 289 -25.25 19.86 7.79
CA TYR A 289 -26.43 19.08 8.18
C TYR A 289 -27.14 18.40 7.00
N ASP A 290 -27.24 19.06 5.84
CA ASP A 290 -27.88 18.47 4.65
C ASP A 290 -27.08 17.27 4.13
N ASP A 291 -25.74 17.40 4.09
CA ASP A 291 -24.85 16.29 3.72
C ASP A 291 -24.95 15.14 4.73
N ALA A 292 -24.99 15.45 6.04
CA ALA A 292 -25.19 14.42 7.06
C ALA A 292 -26.53 13.68 6.88
N ALA A 293 -27.60 14.42 6.58
CA ALA A 293 -28.91 13.84 6.31
C ALA A 293 -28.91 12.94 5.07
N GLN A 294 -28.21 13.35 4.00
CA GLN A 294 -28.04 12.54 2.81
C GLN A 294 -27.31 11.23 3.13
N THR A 295 -26.16 11.28 3.82
CA THR A 295 -25.43 10.07 4.24
C THR A 295 -26.30 9.14 5.08
N LEU A 296 -27.07 9.67 6.03
CA LEU A 296 -27.99 8.86 6.86
C LEU A 296 -29.11 8.21 6.02
N ARG A 297 -29.67 8.92 5.03
CA ARG A 297 -30.70 8.37 4.14
C ARG A 297 -30.15 7.28 3.23
N GLU A 298 -28.96 7.48 2.68
CA GLU A 298 -28.25 6.47 1.88
C GLU A 298 -27.97 5.23 2.70
N PHE A 299 -27.45 5.39 3.92
CA PHE A 299 -27.24 4.30 4.87
C PHE A 299 -28.55 3.56 5.17
N LEU A 300 -29.66 4.25 5.43
CA LEU A 300 -30.95 3.61 5.69
C LEU A 300 -31.52 2.87 4.47
N LYS A 301 -31.16 3.30 3.26
CA LYS A 301 -31.57 2.64 2.02
C LYS A 301 -30.77 1.37 1.76
N SER A 302 -29.46 1.36 2.02
CA SER A 302 -28.59 0.20 1.79
C SER A 302 -28.53 -0.78 2.97
N HIS A 303 -28.76 -0.30 4.19
CA HIS A 303 -28.50 -1.01 5.45
C HIS A 303 -29.65 -0.86 6.47
N GLY A 304 -30.88 -0.67 6.00
CA GLY A 304 -32.05 -0.41 6.84
C GLY A 304 -32.49 -1.57 7.75
N ASP A 305 -31.94 -2.77 7.54
CA ASP A 305 -32.14 -4.01 8.30
C ASP A 305 -31.14 -4.17 9.47
N ARG A 306 -30.05 -3.39 9.46
CA ARG A 306 -28.99 -3.47 10.46
C ARG A 306 -29.42 -2.84 11.80
N PRO A 307 -28.89 -3.32 12.95
CA PRO A 307 -29.15 -2.70 14.26
C PRO A 307 -28.89 -1.18 14.30
N GLU A 308 -27.87 -0.75 13.57
CA GLU A 308 -27.44 0.64 13.42
C GLU A 308 -28.49 1.54 12.73
N ALA A 309 -29.42 0.97 11.96
CA ALA A 309 -30.48 1.72 11.29
C ALA A 309 -31.39 2.47 12.26
N ALA A 310 -31.62 1.92 13.46
CA ALA A 310 -32.39 2.60 14.49
C ALA A 310 -31.69 3.89 14.95
N THR A 311 -30.37 3.85 15.09
CA THR A 311 -29.55 5.02 15.45
C THR A 311 -29.59 6.07 14.34
N ALA A 312 -29.43 5.65 13.09
CA ALA A 312 -29.50 6.55 11.93
C ALA A 312 -30.87 7.25 11.82
N ARG A 313 -31.99 6.53 11.97
CA ARG A 313 -33.35 7.12 11.95
C ARG A 313 -33.53 8.16 13.06
N ARG A 314 -33.19 7.80 14.30
CA ARG A 314 -33.33 8.70 15.46
C ARG A 314 -32.57 10.00 15.28
N TRP A 315 -31.39 9.91 14.67
CA TRP A 315 -30.56 11.08 14.46
C TRP A 315 -31.07 11.94 13.31
N LEU A 316 -31.49 11.34 12.18
CA LEU A 316 -32.15 12.07 11.11
C LEU A 316 -33.38 12.83 11.63
N ASP A 317 -34.22 12.17 12.43
CA ASP A 317 -35.36 12.79 13.10
C ASP A 317 -34.93 13.94 14.02
N GLY A 318 -33.80 13.79 14.73
CA GLY A 318 -33.23 14.83 15.58
C GLY A 318 -32.81 16.07 14.79
N LEU A 319 -32.20 15.90 13.61
CA LEU A 319 -31.85 17.02 12.72
C LEU A 319 -33.10 17.77 12.26
N VAL A 320 -34.18 17.06 11.90
CA VAL A 320 -35.46 17.67 11.52
C VAL A 320 -36.10 18.41 12.69
N LYS A 321 -36.22 17.75 13.86
CA LYS A 321 -36.86 18.34 15.06
C LYS A 321 -36.16 19.61 15.53
N ASN A 322 -34.84 19.67 15.39
CA ASN A 322 -34.05 20.84 15.75
C ASN A 322 -33.99 21.91 14.65
N GLY A 323 -34.75 21.75 13.57
CA GLY A 323 -34.80 22.69 12.45
C GLY A 323 -33.49 22.81 11.67
N LYS A 324 -32.59 21.82 11.79
CA LYS A 324 -31.29 21.81 11.10
C LYS A 324 -31.42 21.45 9.62
N ILE A 325 -32.44 20.66 9.30
CA ILE A 325 -32.80 20.27 7.93
C ILE A 325 -34.33 20.31 7.77
N ARG A 326 -34.81 20.39 6.53
CA ARG A 326 -36.25 20.31 6.25
C ARG A 326 -36.73 18.87 6.32
N ARG A 327 -38.00 18.70 6.73
CA ARG A 327 -38.68 17.41 6.61
C ARG A 327 -38.96 17.15 5.13
N GLU A 328 -38.41 16.05 4.64
CA GLU A 328 -38.70 15.51 3.30
C GLU A 328 -39.78 14.42 3.39
#